data_AF-A0A354USE9-F1
#
_entry.id   AF-A0A354USE9-F1
#
_cell.length_a   1.000
_cell.length_b   1.000
_cell.length_c   1.000
_cell.angle_alpha   90.00
_cell.angle_beta   90.00
_cell.angle_gamma   90.00
#
_symmetry.space_group_name_H-M   'P 1'
#
loop_
_entity.id
_entity.type
_entity.pdbx_description
1 polymer ?
#
loop_
_entity_poly.entity_id
_entity_poly.type
_entity_poly.pdbx_seq_one_letter_code
_entity_poly.pdbx_strand_id
1 'polypeptide(L)'
;CAEDCIAEKTELTVSLGGKEDYVLKGTAIIEPGWTKFDGGEKKDKLLPKLEKGDRVNVNFAPVEKQTTPPKHYTIETLNNYLKNPFRDEKADAAGDDEDYKAIFKGLELGTEATRTGIIENAKKNGYISLKKDVYSIEREGRYLIEQLADMQISMDKYKTSELGQALKKVYRGEISVGDSVDLAKTAIQEVF
;
A
#
# COMPACT_ATOMS: atom_id res chain seq x y z
N CYS A 1 27.43 -13.71 6.65
CA CYS A 1 26.67 -14.31 5.54
C CYS A 1 25.96 -13.20 4.80
N ALA A 2 26.55 -12.69 3.72
CA ALA A 2 26.08 -11.50 3.00
C ALA A 2 26.29 -11.68 1.49
N GLU A 3 26.13 -12.91 1.00
CA GLU A 3 26.19 -13.16 -0.44
C GLU A 3 24.85 -12.77 -1.05
N ASP A 4 24.89 -11.92 -2.06
CA ASP A 4 23.70 -11.48 -2.77
C ASP A 4 23.05 -12.65 -3.53
N CYS A 5 21.73 -12.57 -3.70
CA CYS A 5 21.01 -13.50 -4.55
C CYS A 5 21.14 -13.07 -6.01
N ILE A 6 21.69 -13.94 -6.86
CA ILE A 6 21.75 -13.73 -8.32
C ILE A 6 20.61 -14.49 -8.97
N ALA A 7 19.75 -13.78 -9.69
CA ALA A 7 18.64 -14.37 -10.43
C ALA A 7 18.70 -13.97 -11.91
N GLU A 8 18.43 -14.93 -12.79
CA GLU A 8 18.23 -14.70 -14.21
C GLU A 8 16.75 -14.43 -14.48
N LYS A 9 16.46 -13.34 -15.19
CA LYS A 9 15.11 -13.03 -15.66
C LYS A 9 15.06 -13.23 -17.16
N THR A 10 14.21 -14.14 -17.60
CA THR A 10 13.96 -14.39 -19.03
C THR A 10 12.61 -13.80 -19.41
N GLU A 11 12.57 -13.03 -20.49
CA GLU A 11 11.33 -12.51 -21.06
C GLU A 11 11.22 -12.99 -22.50
N LEU A 12 10.09 -13.60 -22.83
CA LEU A 12 9.82 -14.14 -24.15
C LEU A 12 8.52 -13.53 -24.68
N THR A 13 8.60 -12.92 -25.85
CA THR A 13 7.44 -12.37 -26.55
C THR A 13 7.07 -13.28 -27.71
N VAL A 14 5.86 -13.83 -27.70
CA VAL A 14 5.30 -14.60 -28.80
C VAL A 14 4.37 -13.69 -29.60
N SER A 15 4.75 -13.36 -30.82
CA SER A 15 3.92 -12.55 -31.73
C SER A 15 3.10 -13.44 -32.65
N LEU A 16 1.79 -13.20 -32.72
CA LEU A 16 0.86 -13.93 -33.59
C LEU A 16 0.71 -13.25 -34.96
N GLY A 17 1.83 -12.99 -35.62
CA GLY A 17 1.84 -12.42 -36.98
C GLY A 17 1.10 -11.09 -37.09
N GLY A 18 1.22 -10.22 -36.08
CA GLY A 18 0.63 -8.88 -36.06
C GLY A 18 -0.77 -8.77 -35.47
N LYS A 19 -1.34 -9.83 -34.87
CA LYS A 19 -2.62 -9.76 -34.15
C LYS A 19 -2.44 -9.30 -32.70
N GLU A 20 -1.85 -10.16 -31.89
CA GLU A 20 -1.60 -9.92 -30.47
C GLU A 20 -0.24 -10.49 -30.09
N ASP A 21 0.41 -9.83 -29.15
CA ASP A 21 1.69 -10.23 -28.59
C ASP A 21 1.49 -10.73 -27.16
N TYR A 22 2.01 -11.91 -26.87
CA TYR A 22 1.94 -12.54 -25.56
C TYR A 22 3.30 -12.51 -24.90
N VAL A 23 3.37 -11.91 -23.70
CA VAL A 23 4.61 -11.81 -22.93
C VAL A 23 4.65 -12.87 -21.84
N LEU A 24 5.62 -13.76 -21.92
CA LEU A 24 5.93 -14.76 -20.91
C LEU A 24 7.16 -14.30 -20.13
N LYS A 25 7.04 -14.28 -18.80
CA LYS A 25 8.14 -13.94 -17.89
C LYS A 25 8.52 -15.15 -17.06
N GLY A 26 9.82 -15.44 -17.03
CA GLY A 26 10.45 -16.47 -16.24
C GLY A 26 11.51 -15.86 -15.33
N THR A 27 11.72 -16.50 -14.19
CA THR A 27 12.78 -16.12 -13.26
C THR A 27 13.37 -17.38 -12.68
N ALA A 28 14.70 -17.48 -12.73
CA ALA A 28 15.48 -18.61 -12.26
C ALA A 28 16.55 -18.09 -11.29
N ILE A 29 16.61 -18.64 -10.07
CA ILE A 29 17.67 -18.28 -9.11
C ILE A 29 18.95 -19.02 -9.50
N ILE A 30 20.01 -18.29 -9.91
CA ILE A 30 21.32 -18.86 -10.23
C ILE A 30 22.11 -19.11 -8.94
N GLU A 31 22.19 -18.08 -8.10
CA GLU A 31 22.88 -18.14 -6.81
C GLU A 31 21.92 -17.68 -5.72
N PRO A 32 21.52 -18.58 -4.79
CA PRO A 32 20.49 -18.22 -3.83
C PRO A 32 20.97 -17.21 -2.76
N GLY A 33 22.27 -17.06 -2.53
CA GLY A 33 22.79 -16.07 -1.57
C GLY A 33 22.09 -16.09 -0.21
N TRP A 34 21.63 -14.93 0.27
CA TRP A 34 20.84 -14.76 1.49
C TRP A 34 19.47 -15.47 1.48
N THR A 35 18.88 -15.75 0.31
CA THR A 35 17.54 -16.36 0.22
C THR A 35 17.51 -17.81 0.72
N LYS A 36 18.68 -18.44 0.89
CA LYS A 36 18.83 -19.76 1.57
C LYS A 36 18.25 -19.75 3.00
N PHE A 37 18.18 -18.58 3.63
CA PHE A 37 17.69 -18.42 5.01
C PHE A 37 16.24 -17.93 5.09
N ASP A 38 15.62 -17.56 3.95
CA ASP A 38 14.27 -16.96 3.90
C ASP A 38 13.14 -18.01 3.84
N GLY A 39 13.49 -19.31 3.94
CA GLY A 39 12.53 -20.43 4.10
C GLY A 39 11.58 -20.68 2.93
N GLY A 40 11.70 -19.93 1.83
CA GLY A 40 10.88 -20.06 0.64
C GLY A 40 11.68 -20.52 -0.57
N GLU A 41 11.55 -21.79 -0.94
CA GLU A 41 11.85 -22.20 -2.32
C GLU A 41 10.87 -21.46 -3.23
N LYS A 42 11.30 -20.31 -3.79
CA LYS A 42 10.57 -19.70 -4.90
C LYS A 42 10.60 -20.72 -6.03
N LYS A 43 9.43 -21.23 -6.42
CA LYS A 43 9.32 -22.12 -7.58
C LYS A 43 9.81 -21.35 -8.80
N ASP A 44 11.00 -21.68 -9.28
CA ASP A 44 11.56 -21.11 -10.49
C ASP A 44 10.58 -21.33 -11.63
N LYS A 45 10.23 -20.24 -12.31
CA LYS A 45 9.45 -20.31 -13.53
C LYS A 45 10.45 -20.32 -14.68
N LEU A 46 10.98 -21.50 -14.97
CA LEU A 46 11.89 -21.72 -16.08
C LEU A 46 11.12 -21.59 -17.40
N LEU A 47 11.59 -20.71 -18.28
CA LEU A 47 11.11 -20.65 -19.65
C LEU A 47 11.99 -21.54 -20.54
N PRO A 48 11.42 -22.14 -21.60
CA PRO A 48 12.21 -22.86 -22.59
C PRO A 48 13.19 -21.91 -23.28
N LYS A 49 14.37 -22.41 -23.61
CA LYS A 49 15.36 -21.69 -24.41
C LYS A 49 14.86 -21.65 -25.85
N LEU A 50 14.45 -20.47 -26.31
CA LEU A 50 13.99 -20.22 -27.66
C LEU A 50 14.79 -19.05 -28.24
N GLU A 51 15.07 -19.11 -29.54
CA GLU A 51 15.73 -18.06 -30.29
C GLU A 51 14.73 -17.20 -31.09
N LYS A 52 15.17 -16.01 -31.48
CA LYS A 52 14.35 -15.14 -32.33
C LYS A 52 14.11 -15.80 -33.67
N GLY A 53 12.84 -16.04 -33.99
CA GLY A 53 12.42 -16.70 -35.23
C GLY A 53 11.98 -18.14 -35.05
N ASP A 54 12.15 -18.72 -33.85
CA ASP A 54 11.62 -20.04 -33.55
C ASP A 54 10.11 -20.09 -33.69
N ARG A 55 9.62 -21.16 -34.32
CA ARG A 55 8.20 -21.43 -34.46
C ARG A 55 7.72 -22.21 -33.25
N VAL A 56 6.72 -21.66 -32.56
CA VAL A 56 6.09 -22.30 -31.39
C VAL A 56 4.69 -22.77 -31.73
N ASN A 57 4.33 -23.95 -31.22
CA ASN A 57 2.94 -24.41 -31.29
C ASN A 57 2.12 -23.64 -30.25
N VAL A 58 0.95 -23.17 -30.66
CA VAL A 58 0.06 -22.38 -29.82
C VAL A 58 -1.28 -23.07 -29.65
N ASN A 59 -1.80 -23.05 -28.43
CA ASN A 59 -3.15 -23.54 -28.11
C ASN A 59 -3.84 -22.49 -27.22
N PHE A 60 -4.27 -21.39 -27.83
CA PHE A 60 -4.98 -20.33 -27.10
C PHE A 60 -6.41 -20.77 -26.83
N ALA A 61 -6.81 -20.68 -25.57
CA ALA A 61 -8.18 -20.87 -25.14
C ALA A 61 -8.62 -19.64 -24.32
N PRO A 62 -9.85 -19.16 -24.49
CA PRO A 62 -10.39 -18.13 -23.63
C PRO A 62 -10.47 -18.66 -22.19
N VAL A 63 -9.98 -17.88 -21.24
CA VAL A 63 -10.07 -18.18 -19.81
C VAL A 63 -10.99 -17.15 -19.17
N GLU A 64 -12.14 -17.60 -18.69
CA GLU A 64 -13.01 -16.74 -17.89
C GLU A 64 -12.36 -16.47 -16.54
N LYS A 65 -12.34 -15.19 -16.15
CA LYS A 65 -11.85 -14.74 -14.84
C LYS A 65 -12.91 -13.86 -14.21
N GLN A 66 -13.06 -13.97 -12.90
CA GLN A 66 -13.92 -13.10 -12.11
C GLN A 66 -13.07 -12.15 -11.27
N THR A 67 -13.57 -10.93 -11.09
CA THR A 67 -12.97 -10.00 -10.15
C THR A 67 -13.25 -10.48 -8.73
N THR A 68 -12.28 -10.29 -7.85
CA THR A 68 -12.44 -10.54 -6.42
C THR A 68 -12.58 -9.22 -5.69
N PRO A 69 -13.43 -9.14 -4.65
CA PRO A 69 -13.47 -7.97 -3.78
C PRO A 69 -12.07 -7.64 -3.21
N PRO A 70 -11.83 -6.36 -2.85
CA PRO A 70 -10.60 -5.97 -2.17
C PRO A 70 -10.36 -6.83 -0.93
N LYS A 71 -9.10 -7.24 -0.73
CA LYS A 71 -8.73 -8.00 0.46
C LYS A 71 -8.81 -7.10 1.69
N HIS A 72 -9.23 -7.68 2.81
CA HIS A 72 -9.15 -7.02 4.11
C HIS A 72 -7.69 -6.72 4.48
N TYR A 73 -7.52 -5.69 5.30
CA TYR A 73 -6.23 -5.33 5.85
C TYR A 73 -5.69 -6.43 6.77
N THR A 74 -4.45 -6.83 6.53
CA THR A 74 -3.61 -7.59 7.44
C THR A 74 -2.82 -6.68 8.39
N ILE A 75 -2.13 -7.26 9.38
CA ILE A 75 -1.15 -6.53 10.22
C ILE A 75 -0.15 -5.76 9.36
N GLU A 76 0.43 -6.41 8.37
CA GLU A 76 1.44 -5.81 7.49
C GLU A 76 0.84 -4.71 6.61
N THR A 77 -0.26 -4.99 5.92
CA THR A 77 -0.87 -4.03 4.99
C THR A 77 -1.46 -2.81 5.70
N LEU A 78 -2.01 -2.97 6.92
CA LEU A 78 -2.45 -1.84 7.73
C LEU A 78 -1.26 -0.99 8.19
N ASN A 79 -0.18 -1.60 8.66
CA ASN A 79 1.03 -0.87 9.04
C ASN A 79 1.64 -0.11 7.85
N ASN A 80 1.66 -0.73 6.67
CA ASN A 80 2.10 -0.09 5.44
C ASN A 80 1.21 1.09 5.06
N TYR A 81 -0.11 0.95 5.22
CA TYR A 81 -1.05 2.03 5.02
C TYR A 81 -0.81 3.19 6.00
N LEU A 82 -0.63 2.92 7.30
CA LEU A 82 -0.37 3.97 8.28
C LEU A 82 0.98 4.67 8.06
N LYS A 83 1.99 3.96 7.57
CA LYS A 83 3.30 4.52 7.16
C LYS A 83 3.21 5.40 5.92
N ASN A 84 2.41 5.02 4.93
CA ASN A 84 2.28 5.76 3.69
C ASN A 84 0.81 5.81 3.23
N PRO A 85 -0.04 6.60 3.93
CA PRO A 85 -1.49 6.64 3.71
C PRO A 85 -1.90 7.21 2.34
N PHE A 86 -0.94 7.85 1.65
CA PHE A 86 -1.11 8.43 0.32
C PHE A 86 -0.35 7.66 -0.77
N ARG A 87 0.03 6.41 -0.52
CA ARG A 87 0.80 5.60 -1.48
C ARG A 87 0.09 5.44 -2.83
N ASP A 88 -1.20 5.15 -2.80
CA ASP A 88 -1.96 4.83 -4.01
C ASP A 88 -2.26 6.10 -4.80
N GLU A 89 -2.57 7.22 -4.14
CA GLU A 89 -2.72 8.53 -4.81
C GLU A 89 -1.42 9.03 -5.42
N LYS A 90 -0.26 8.71 -4.83
CA LYS A 90 1.05 8.96 -5.45
C LYS A 90 1.28 8.13 -6.71
N ALA A 91 0.69 6.94 -6.79
CA ALA A 91 0.81 6.05 -7.95
C ALA A 91 -0.13 6.47 -9.09
N ASP A 92 -1.34 6.94 -8.75
CA ASP A 92 -2.34 7.42 -9.71
C ASP A 92 -2.04 8.84 -10.21
N ALA A 93 -1.33 9.66 -9.42
CA ALA A 93 -0.72 10.90 -9.85
C ALA A 93 0.53 10.62 -10.69
N ALA A 94 0.32 10.08 -11.89
CA ALA A 94 1.34 9.93 -12.94
C ALA A 94 1.75 11.27 -13.59
N GLY A 95 1.44 12.41 -12.94
CA GLY A 95 1.93 13.73 -13.28
C GLY A 95 3.25 14.01 -12.54
N ASP A 96 4.16 14.66 -13.24
CA ASP A 96 5.56 14.92 -12.86
C ASP A 96 5.73 15.99 -11.76
N ASP A 97 4.76 16.09 -10.85
CA ASP A 97 4.73 17.11 -9.82
C ASP A 97 5.47 16.60 -8.57
N GLU A 98 6.80 16.66 -8.65
CA GLU A 98 7.72 16.29 -7.56
C GLU A 98 7.37 17.01 -6.24
N ASP A 99 6.86 18.25 -6.32
CA ASP A 99 6.41 19.03 -5.18
C ASP A 99 5.18 18.40 -4.51
N TYR A 100 4.21 17.92 -5.30
CA TYR A 100 3.04 17.19 -4.78
C TYR A 100 3.46 15.89 -4.08
N LYS A 101 4.41 15.15 -4.66
CA LYS A 101 4.95 13.92 -4.06
C LYS A 101 5.75 14.20 -2.80
N ALA A 102 6.47 15.34 -2.74
CA ALA A 102 7.25 15.79 -1.60
C ALA A 102 6.38 16.26 -0.44
N ILE A 103 5.25 16.92 -0.70
CA ILE A 103 4.27 17.33 0.33
C ILE A 103 3.80 16.10 1.12
N PHE A 104 3.45 15.01 0.42
CA PHE A 104 3.03 13.75 1.04
C PHE A 104 4.20 12.87 1.54
N LYS A 105 5.46 13.30 1.40
CA LYS A 105 6.63 12.53 1.83
C LYS A 105 6.85 12.72 3.34
N GLY A 106 6.72 11.62 4.07
CA GLY A 106 6.84 11.57 5.53
C GLY A 106 5.59 12.03 6.29
N LEU A 107 4.45 12.19 5.61
CA LEU A 107 3.16 12.27 6.30
C LEU A 107 2.70 10.85 6.59
N GLU A 108 2.73 10.52 7.87
CA GLU A 108 2.31 9.22 8.37
C GLU A 108 1.12 9.41 9.33
N LEU A 109 0.23 8.43 9.38
CA LEU A 109 -0.85 8.42 10.37
C LEU A 109 -0.33 7.78 11.65
N GLY A 110 -0.16 8.62 12.67
CA GLY A 110 0.51 8.25 13.91
C GLY A 110 2.01 8.01 13.71
N THR A 111 2.77 8.16 14.79
CA THR A 111 4.19 7.77 14.84
C THR A 111 4.32 6.27 15.09
N GLU A 112 5.45 5.67 14.72
CA GLU A 112 5.70 4.23 14.95
C GLU A 112 5.43 3.80 16.39
N ALA A 113 5.79 4.64 17.37
CA ALA A 113 5.57 4.39 18.80
C ALA A 113 4.09 4.38 19.22
N THR A 114 3.20 5.04 18.47
CA THR A 114 1.78 5.23 18.85
C THR A 114 0.83 4.26 18.13
N ARG A 115 1.23 3.69 17.00
CA ARG A 115 0.36 2.81 16.18
C ARG A 115 -0.12 1.58 16.93
N THR A 116 0.77 0.89 17.64
CA THR A 116 0.41 -0.29 18.42
C THR A 116 -0.64 0.05 19.47
N GLY A 117 -0.49 1.18 20.17
CA GLY A 117 -1.46 1.64 21.16
C GLY A 117 -2.83 1.97 20.56
N ILE A 118 -2.84 2.63 19.40
CA ILE A 118 -4.08 2.98 18.68
C ILE A 118 -4.84 1.71 18.26
N ILE A 119 -4.14 0.73 17.67
CA ILE A 119 -4.74 -0.52 17.20
C ILE A 119 -5.27 -1.34 18.38
N GLU A 120 -4.51 -1.48 19.47
CA GLU A 120 -4.97 -2.20 20.66
C GLU A 120 -6.17 -1.51 21.32
N ASN A 121 -6.22 -0.17 21.33
CA ASN A 121 -7.38 0.56 21.82
C ASN A 121 -8.61 0.31 20.93
N ALA A 122 -8.46 0.32 19.61
CA ALA A 122 -9.56 0.02 18.68
C ALA A 122 -10.10 -1.41 18.86
N LYS A 123 -9.21 -2.38 19.12
CA LYS A 123 -9.59 -3.75 19.47
C LYS A 123 -10.31 -3.84 20.81
N LYS A 124 -9.79 -3.17 21.84
CA LYS A 124 -10.35 -3.18 23.19
C LYS A 124 -11.77 -2.59 23.24
N ASN A 125 -12.04 -1.55 22.47
CA ASN A 125 -13.37 -0.94 22.37
C ASN A 125 -14.31 -1.70 21.41
N GLY A 126 -13.87 -2.82 20.82
CA GLY A 126 -14.71 -3.64 19.94
C GLY A 126 -14.99 -3.00 18.58
N TYR A 127 -14.16 -2.08 18.11
CA TYR A 127 -14.30 -1.49 16.78
C TYR A 127 -13.76 -2.40 15.68
N ILE A 128 -12.66 -3.10 15.97
CA ILE A 128 -12.02 -4.04 15.06
C ILE A 128 -11.67 -5.33 15.79
N SER A 129 -11.60 -6.43 15.04
CA SER A 129 -11.05 -7.70 15.51
C SER A 129 -9.91 -8.16 14.61
N LEU A 130 -9.05 -9.04 15.13
CA LEU A 130 -7.94 -9.64 14.41
C LEU A 130 -8.12 -11.16 14.39
N LYS A 131 -8.28 -11.76 13.22
CA LYS A 131 -8.40 -13.21 13.02
C LYS A 131 -7.40 -13.66 11.97
N LYS A 132 -6.48 -14.57 12.34
CA LYS A 132 -5.43 -15.09 11.43
C LYS A 132 -4.69 -13.94 10.71
N ASP A 133 -4.25 -12.95 11.47
CA ASP A 133 -3.56 -11.74 10.99
C ASP A 133 -4.36 -10.82 10.06
N VAL A 134 -5.67 -11.05 9.89
CA VAL A 134 -6.58 -10.22 9.12
C VAL A 134 -7.48 -9.42 10.05
N TYR A 135 -7.51 -8.10 9.87
CA TYR A 135 -8.42 -7.20 10.57
C TYR A 135 -9.82 -7.22 9.94
N SER A 136 -10.84 -7.15 10.79
CA SER A 136 -12.23 -6.99 10.39
C SER A 136 -12.87 -5.90 11.22
N ILE A 137 -13.74 -5.10 10.60
CA ILE A 137 -14.56 -4.12 11.31
C ILE A 137 -15.72 -4.83 12.00
N GLU A 138 -15.94 -4.52 13.26
CA GLU A 138 -17.01 -5.08 14.07
C GLU A 138 -18.22 -4.14 14.11
N ARG A 139 -19.33 -4.61 14.70
CA ARG A 139 -20.60 -3.87 14.73
C ARG A 139 -20.45 -2.47 15.34
N GLU A 140 -19.76 -2.35 16.46
CA GLU A 140 -19.58 -1.07 17.16
C GLU A 140 -18.68 -0.11 16.35
N GLY A 141 -17.68 -0.64 15.64
CA GLY A 141 -16.85 0.15 14.73
C GLY A 141 -17.64 0.67 13.54
N ARG A 142 -18.50 -0.16 12.94
CA ARG A 142 -19.40 0.26 11.86
C ARG A 142 -20.36 1.34 12.35
N TYR A 143 -20.99 1.12 13.50
CA TYR A 143 -21.92 2.08 14.10
C TYR A 143 -21.23 3.44 14.33
N LEU A 144 -20.02 3.45 14.89
CA LEU A 144 -19.24 4.69 15.07
C LEU A 144 -19.03 5.44 13.75
N ILE A 145 -18.62 4.75 12.69
CA ILE A 145 -18.38 5.38 11.38
C ILE A 145 -19.68 5.92 10.78
N GLU A 146 -20.78 5.19 10.91
CA GLU A 146 -22.10 5.63 10.44
C GLU A 146 -22.57 6.88 11.19
N GLN A 147 -22.44 6.91 12.51
CA GLN A 147 -22.81 8.09 13.30
C GLN A 147 -21.93 9.31 12.99
N LEU A 148 -20.61 9.11 12.79
CA LEU A 148 -19.73 10.19 12.35
C LEU A 148 -20.15 10.75 10.99
N ALA A 149 -20.55 9.88 10.07
CA ALA A 149 -21.05 10.29 8.76
C ALA A 149 -22.37 11.06 8.87
N ASP A 150 -23.32 10.59 9.69
CA ASP A 150 -24.61 11.25 9.93
C ASP A 150 -24.43 12.66 10.54
N MET A 151 -23.45 12.82 11.43
CA MET A 151 -23.08 14.10 12.05
C MET A 151 -22.18 14.97 11.15
N GLN A 152 -21.89 14.54 9.92
CA GLN A 152 -20.97 15.21 8.98
C GLN A 152 -19.55 15.43 9.53
N ILE A 153 -19.14 14.60 10.49
CA ILE A 153 -17.80 14.63 11.08
C ILE A 153 -16.86 13.80 10.20
N SER A 154 -16.15 14.46 9.29
CA SER A 154 -15.04 13.78 8.59
C SER A 154 -13.86 13.58 9.53
N MET A 155 -13.44 12.32 9.68
CA MET A 155 -12.17 11.88 10.30
C MET A 155 -11.28 11.18 9.27
N ASP A 156 -11.23 11.72 8.05
CA ASP A 156 -10.40 11.15 7.00
C ASP A 156 -8.89 11.38 7.23
N LYS A 157 -8.10 10.67 6.42
CA LYS A 157 -6.64 10.78 6.42
C LYS A 157 -6.14 12.18 6.03
N TYR A 158 -6.92 12.97 5.27
CA TYR A 158 -6.49 14.28 4.79
C TYR A 158 -6.46 15.29 5.94
N LYS A 159 -7.49 15.33 6.79
CA LYS A 159 -7.52 16.20 7.97
C LYS A 159 -6.36 15.91 8.94
N THR A 160 -6.11 14.63 9.22
CA THR A 160 -4.98 14.24 10.09
C THR A 160 -3.64 14.64 9.47
N SER A 161 -3.53 14.51 8.14
CA SER A 161 -2.35 14.91 7.39
C SER A 161 -2.12 16.42 7.41
N GLU A 162 -3.17 17.23 7.26
CA GLU A 162 -3.08 18.70 7.32
C GLU A 162 -2.56 19.18 8.68
N LEU A 163 -3.08 18.62 9.78
CA LEU A 163 -2.57 18.91 11.12
C LEU A 163 -1.12 18.45 11.28
N GLY A 164 -0.76 17.29 10.73
CA GLY A 164 0.63 16.80 10.70
C GLY A 164 1.56 17.72 9.90
N GLN A 165 1.09 18.33 8.82
CA GLN A 165 1.84 19.34 8.07
C GLN A 165 2.03 20.61 8.89
N ALA A 166 0.99 21.11 9.56
CA ALA A 166 1.09 22.28 10.43
C ALA A 166 2.16 22.08 11.51
N LEU A 167 2.20 20.91 12.16
CA LEU A 167 3.24 20.58 13.14
C LEU A 167 4.66 20.59 12.55
N LYS A 168 4.84 20.11 11.31
CA LYS A 168 6.14 20.19 10.62
C LYS A 168 6.52 21.62 10.28
N LYS A 169 5.56 22.46 9.88
CA LYS A 169 5.79 23.89 9.62
C LYS A 169 6.24 24.62 10.88
N VAL A 170 5.63 24.30 12.04
CA VAL A 170 6.10 24.78 13.36
C VAL A 170 7.54 24.34 13.63
N TYR A 171 7.86 23.07 13.41
CA TYR A 171 9.23 22.55 13.61
C TYR A 171 10.26 23.25 12.73
N ARG A 172 9.89 23.63 11.50
CA ARG A 172 10.73 24.39 10.57
C ARG A 172 10.76 25.90 10.83
N GLY A 173 9.95 26.39 11.77
CA GLY A 173 9.81 27.82 12.06
C GLY A 173 9.03 28.61 11.00
N GLU A 174 8.27 27.94 10.14
CA GLU A 174 7.46 28.57 9.08
C GLU A 174 6.15 29.18 9.62
N ILE A 175 5.59 28.60 10.70
CA ILE A 175 4.40 29.12 11.40
C ILE A 175 4.63 29.07 12.92
N SER A 176 3.91 29.88 13.68
CA SER A 176 4.01 29.86 15.14
C SER A 176 3.20 28.72 15.75
N VAL A 177 3.50 28.38 17.02
CA VAL A 177 2.69 27.43 17.79
C VAL A 177 1.24 27.92 17.93
N GLY A 178 1.04 29.24 18.07
CA GLY A 178 -0.28 29.85 18.14
C GLY A 178 -1.09 29.61 16.87
N ASP A 179 -0.49 29.84 15.70
CA ASP A 179 -1.15 29.63 14.41
C ASP A 179 -1.58 28.16 14.22
N SER A 180 -0.73 27.21 14.61
CA SER A 180 -1.06 25.78 14.54
C SER A 180 -2.20 25.40 15.50
N VAL A 181 -2.26 26.01 16.68
CA VAL A 181 -3.34 25.77 17.65
C VAL A 181 -4.66 26.38 17.15
N ASP A 182 -4.62 27.56 16.55
CA ASP A 182 -5.82 28.22 16.05
C ASP A 182 -6.40 27.49 14.82
N LEU A 183 -5.55 26.92 13.95
CA LEU A 183 -5.99 25.99 12.90
C LEU A 183 -6.76 24.79 13.48
N ALA A 184 -6.25 24.18 14.55
CA ALA A 184 -6.91 23.06 15.21
C ALA A 184 -8.23 23.46 15.87
N LYS A 185 -8.30 24.65 16.50
CA LYS A 185 -9.54 25.18 17.09
C LYS A 185 -10.61 25.40 16.04
N THR A 186 -10.28 26.04 14.92
CA THR A 186 -11.23 26.29 13.83
C THR A 186 -11.79 24.97 13.30
N ALA A 187 -10.93 23.98 13.07
CA ALA A 187 -11.35 22.65 12.61
C ALA A 187 -12.29 21.93 13.60
N ILE A 188 -12.13 22.17 14.91
CA ILE A 188 -13.03 21.63 15.94
C ILE A 188 -14.35 22.40 15.98
N GLN A 189 -14.33 23.73 15.85
CA GLN A 189 -15.53 24.58 15.82
C GLN A 189 -16.43 24.33 14.61
N GLU A 190 -15.87 23.88 13.50
CA GLU A 190 -16.67 23.47 12.33
C GLU A 190 -17.43 22.16 12.57
N VAL A 191 -17.02 21.38 13.57
CA VAL A 191 -17.57 20.06 13.90
C VAL A 191 -18.52 20.11 15.10
N PHE A 192 -18.32 21.03 16.04
CA PHE A 192 -19.07 21.18 17.30
C PHE A 192 -19.56 22.61 17.50
#